data_AF-A0A7C4ML62-F1
#
_entry.id   AF-A0A7C4ML62-F1
#
_cell.length_a   1.000
_cell.length_b   1.000
_cell.length_c   1.000
_cell.angle_alpha   90.00
_cell.angle_beta   90.00
_cell.angle_gamma   90.00
#
_symmetry.space_group_name_H-M   'P 1'
#
loop_
_entity.id
_entity.type
_entity.pdbx_description
1 polymer ?
#
loop_
_entity_poly.entity_id
_entity_poly.type
_entity_poly.pdbx_seq_one_letter_code
_entity_poly.pdbx_strand_id
1 'polypeptide(L)'
;MGDRFHFDGSLKIFSGTANPDLAEAIANALGIKLSSVKISRFSDGELYVRIEENVRGADVFVVQPTCYPGDKNLMELLIMLDALRRASASRITAVIPYYGYARQDRKTQGREPITAKLVANLITTAGADRVLTCDLHAGQIQGFFDIPLDHLTAIPLLADYFLEYLGARDDIVVVSPDVGGVVRARKFAEYLRAAIAIVDKRRPYEIPNVSEVMEIVGDVKDKVAIIVDDIIDTAGTMVNAAKAILERGAKVVYACATHAVLSGNAIERLNNSPIKEVLLTDTIPLPAEKRIEKIKIRSIASLFAEAIRRIHYNLSVSMLFKREGEE
;
A
#
# COMPACT_ATOMS: atom_id res chain seq x y z
N MET A 1 -38.23 -6.73 -17.06
CA MET A 1 -37.53 -8.03 -17.00
C MET A 1 -36.38 -7.85 -16.03
N GLY A 2 -36.72 -7.80 -14.74
CA GLY A 2 -35.79 -7.61 -13.64
C GLY A 2 -35.35 -8.97 -13.09
N ASP A 3 -34.22 -8.94 -12.40
CA ASP A 3 -33.49 -10.04 -11.78
C ASP A 3 -32.62 -10.89 -12.71
N ARG A 4 -31.30 -10.72 -12.53
CA ARG A 4 -30.33 -11.81 -12.29
C ARG A 4 -28.96 -11.24 -11.92
N PHE A 5 -28.44 -11.69 -10.77
CA PHE A 5 -27.10 -11.49 -10.19
C PHE A 5 -26.88 -10.30 -9.23
N HIS A 6 -27.81 -10.02 -8.31
CA HIS A 6 -27.43 -9.37 -7.06
C HIS A 6 -27.01 -10.44 -6.04
N PHE A 7 -25.84 -10.28 -5.43
CA PHE A 7 -25.48 -11.05 -4.24
C PHE A 7 -26.41 -10.59 -3.10
N ASP A 8 -27.20 -11.51 -2.55
CA ASP A 8 -28.28 -11.22 -1.58
C ASP A 8 -27.79 -11.16 -0.11
N GLY A 9 -26.51 -11.44 0.14
CA GLY A 9 -25.95 -11.35 1.49
C GLY A 9 -25.67 -9.91 1.88
N SER A 10 -26.03 -9.52 3.11
CA SER A 10 -25.77 -8.16 3.61
C SER A 10 -24.27 -7.83 3.61
N LEU A 11 -23.89 -6.66 3.08
CA LEU A 11 -22.53 -6.13 3.18
C LEU A 11 -22.19 -5.78 4.64
N LYS A 12 -21.06 -6.31 5.13
CA LYS A 12 -20.51 -5.98 6.46
C LYS A 12 -19.01 -5.70 6.38
N ILE A 13 -18.57 -4.68 7.13
CA ILE A 13 -17.14 -4.33 7.24
C ILE A 13 -16.72 -4.46 8.69
N PHE A 14 -15.68 -5.23 8.92
CA PHE A 14 -15.00 -5.36 10.20
C PHE A 14 -13.63 -4.69 10.10
N SER A 15 -13.18 -4.11 11.21
CA SER A 15 -11.81 -3.63 11.35
C SER A 15 -11.08 -4.52 12.35
N GLY A 16 -9.84 -4.87 12.06
CA GLY A 16 -8.92 -5.20 13.14
C GLY A 16 -8.36 -3.93 13.81
N THR A 17 -7.35 -4.11 14.65
CA THR A 17 -6.74 -3.06 15.46
C THR A 17 -5.61 -2.33 14.75
N ALA A 18 -5.16 -2.80 13.58
CA ALA A 18 -3.99 -2.24 12.92
C ALA A 18 -4.25 -0.86 12.30
N ASN A 19 -5.45 -0.59 11.79
CA ASN A 19 -5.79 0.72 11.22
C ASN A 19 -7.31 1.00 11.25
N PRO A 20 -7.89 1.19 12.46
CA PRO A 20 -9.31 1.45 12.61
C PRO A 20 -9.77 2.73 11.91
N ASP A 21 -8.92 3.76 11.86
CA ASP A 21 -9.24 5.04 11.21
C ASP A 21 -9.52 4.87 9.72
N LEU A 22 -8.69 4.09 9.01
CA LEU A 22 -8.92 3.79 7.59
C LEU A 22 -10.18 2.94 7.39
N ALA A 23 -10.42 1.95 8.25
CA ALA A 23 -11.62 1.11 8.15
C ALA A 23 -12.90 1.93 8.33
N GLU A 24 -12.89 2.85 9.29
CA GLU A 24 -13.99 3.79 9.54
C GLU A 24 -14.18 4.75 8.35
N ALA A 25 -13.09 5.28 7.78
CA ALA A 25 -13.17 6.12 6.59
C ALA A 25 -13.75 5.37 5.37
N ILE A 26 -13.39 4.09 5.18
CA ILE A 26 -13.94 3.22 4.14
C ILE A 26 -15.44 3.00 4.37
N ALA A 27 -15.85 2.67 5.59
CA ALA A 27 -17.26 2.45 5.93
C ALA A 27 -18.11 3.71 5.70
N ASN A 28 -17.60 4.87 6.12
CA ASN A 28 -18.24 6.16 5.91
C ASN A 28 -18.38 6.50 4.41
N ALA A 29 -17.34 6.24 3.60
CA ALA A 29 -17.40 6.43 2.15
C ALA A 29 -18.43 5.50 1.46
N LEU A 30 -18.74 4.35 2.06
CA LEU A 30 -19.80 3.43 1.63
C LEU A 30 -21.19 3.77 2.21
N GLY A 31 -21.28 4.73 3.14
CA GLY A 31 -22.52 5.08 3.82
C GLY A 31 -23.01 4.03 4.82
N ILE A 32 -22.12 3.20 5.36
CA ILE A 32 -22.44 2.15 6.35
C ILE A 32 -21.60 2.32 7.62
N LYS A 33 -21.98 1.62 8.69
CA LYS A 33 -21.20 1.57 9.94
C LYS A 33 -20.32 0.33 9.97
N LEU A 34 -19.18 0.42 10.66
CA LEU A 34 -18.39 -0.76 11.02
C LEU A 34 -19.24 -1.72 11.86
N SER A 35 -19.12 -3.01 11.56
CA SER A 35 -19.74 -4.09 12.32
C SER A 35 -18.97 -4.36 13.61
N SER A 36 -19.70 -4.69 14.68
CA SER A 36 -19.11 -4.85 16.01
C SER A 36 -18.27 -6.13 16.12
N VAL A 37 -17.03 -5.94 16.57
CA VAL A 37 -16.11 -7.02 16.91
C VAL A 37 -15.42 -6.67 18.23
N LYS A 38 -15.38 -7.65 19.14
CA LYS A 38 -14.59 -7.54 20.36
C LYS A 38 -13.23 -8.18 20.12
N ILE A 39 -12.18 -7.36 20.20
CA ILE A 39 -10.78 -7.79 20.15
C ILE A 39 -10.13 -7.45 21.49
N SER A 40 -9.56 -8.44 22.15
CA SER A 40 -8.84 -8.27 23.42
C SER A 40 -7.67 -9.23 23.50
N ARG A 41 -6.83 -9.08 24.54
CA ARG A 41 -5.75 -10.01 24.84
C ARG A 41 -5.93 -10.63 26.21
N PHE A 42 -5.64 -11.91 26.33
CA PHE A 42 -5.47 -12.57 27.63
C PHE A 42 -4.18 -12.08 28.31
N SER A 43 -4.00 -12.39 29.59
CA SER A 43 -2.87 -11.92 30.39
C SER A 43 -1.50 -12.40 29.88
N ASP A 44 -1.46 -13.49 29.13
CA ASP A 44 -0.27 -14.05 28.47
C ASP A 44 -0.02 -13.47 27.06
N GLY A 45 -0.92 -12.63 26.56
CA GLY A 45 -0.81 -11.95 25.27
C GLY A 45 -1.55 -12.62 24.11
N GLU A 46 -2.17 -13.79 24.32
CA GLU A 46 -2.99 -14.46 23.31
C GLU A 46 -4.19 -13.59 22.90
N LEU A 47 -4.53 -13.61 21.61
CA LEU A 47 -5.61 -12.81 21.05
C LEU A 47 -6.96 -13.50 21.23
N TYR A 48 -7.93 -12.75 21.74
CA TYR A 48 -9.34 -13.14 21.79
C TYR A 48 -10.12 -12.26 20.80
N VAL A 49 -10.85 -12.91 19.89
CA VAL A 49 -11.73 -12.25 18.92
C VAL A 49 -13.13 -12.85 19.05
N ARG A 50 -14.14 -11.98 19.14
CA ARG A 50 -15.55 -12.37 19.08
C ARG A 50 -16.32 -11.44 18.16
N ILE A 51 -16.91 -12.00 17.11
CA ILE A 51 -17.88 -11.30 16.26
C ILE A 51 -19.16 -11.10 17.06
N GLU A 52 -19.62 -9.85 17.21
CA GLU A 52 -20.76 -9.51 18.09
C GLU A 52 -22.08 -9.36 17.34
N GLU A 53 -22.07 -9.61 16.02
CA GLU A 53 -23.24 -9.52 15.15
C GLU A 53 -23.45 -10.82 14.38
N ASN A 54 -24.69 -11.06 13.94
CA ASN A 54 -24.99 -12.17 13.05
C ASN A 54 -24.38 -11.90 11.66
N VAL A 55 -23.48 -12.77 11.22
CA VAL A 55 -22.82 -12.73 9.91
C VAL A 55 -23.23 -13.90 9.00
N ARG A 56 -24.18 -14.74 9.41
CA ARG A 56 -24.59 -15.90 8.62
C ARG A 56 -25.12 -15.46 7.26
N GLY A 57 -24.50 -15.94 6.18
CA GLY A 57 -24.89 -15.58 4.82
C GLY A 57 -24.40 -14.19 4.35
N ALA A 58 -23.70 -13.42 5.19
CA ALA A 58 -23.24 -12.07 4.84
C ALA A 58 -22.01 -12.08 3.92
N ASP A 59 -21.82 -10.99 3.15
CA ASP A 59 -20.56 -10.66 2.47
C ASP A 59 -19.72 -9.81 3.41
N VAL A 60 -18.64 -10.37 3.93
CA VAL A 60 -17.84 -9.72 4.98
C VAL A 60 -16.49 -9.28 4.45
N PHE A 61 -16.11 -8.06 4.78
CA PHE A 61 -14.82 -7.46 4.44
C PHE A 61 -14.07 -7.15 5.73
N VAL A 62 -12.85 -7.66 5.88
CA VAL A 62 -12.02 -7.43 7.07
C VAL A 62 -10.87 -6.51 6.70
N VAL A 63 -10.91 -5.26 7.17
CA VAL A 63 -9.85 -4.27 6.97
C VAL A 63 -8.78 -4.47 8.03
N GLN A 64 -7.61 -4.95 7.62
CA GLN A 64 -6.48 -5.18 8.50
C GLN A 64 -5.16 -5.16 7.71
N PRO A 65 -4.43 -4.03 7.67
CA PRO A 65 -3.07 -4.03 7.17
C PRO A 65 -2.17 -4.88 8.09
N THR A 66 -1.17 -5.54 7.52
CA THR A 66 -0.21 -6.37 8.26
C THR A 66 1.09 -5.59 8.53
N CYS A 67 0.93 -4.32 8.90
CA CYS A 67 2.02 -3.41 9.28
C CYS A 67 2.56 -3.71 10.68
N TYR A 68 3.62 -3.01 11.11
CA TYR A 68 4.22 -3.23 12.43
C TYR A 68 3.19 -3.05 13.57
N PRO A 69 3.17 -3.94 14.58
CA PRO A 69 3.88 -5.22 14.66
C PRO A 69 3.25 -6.30 13.75
N GLY A 70 4.00 -6.72 12.72
CA GLY A 70 3.46 -7.46 11.57
C GLY A 70 2.94 -8.86 11.90
N ASP A 71 3.64 -9.58 12.78
CA ASP A 71 3.28 -10.89 13.31
C ASP A 71 1.95 -10.84 14.08
N LYS A 72 1.79 -9.83 14.94
CA LYS A 72 0.57 -9.65 15.74
C LYS A 72 -0.63 -9.29 14.88
N ASN A 73 -0.45 -8.35 13.95
CA ASN A 73 -1.52 -7.90 13.05
C ASN A 73 -1.93 -9.00 12.07
N LEU A 74 -0.97 -9.82 11.62
CA LEU A 74 -1.25 -11.02 10.82
C LEU A 74 -2.05 -12.04 11.63
N MET A 75 -1.61 -12.39 12.84
CA MET A 75 -2.33 -13.35 13.69
C MET A 75 -3.76 -12.89 13.99
N GLU A 76 -3.96 -11.59 14.24
CA GLU A 76 -5.29 -11.03 14.43
C GLU A 76 -6.17 -11.17 13.20
N LEU A 77 -5.65 -10.88 11.99
CA LEU A 77 -6.37 -11.12 10.74
C LEU A 77 -6.78 -12.59 10.62
N LEU A 78 -5.85 -13.52 10.82
CA LEU A 78 -6.13 -14.96 10.67
C LEU A 78 -7.23 -15.43 11.63
N ILE A 79 -7.22 -14.96 12.89
CA ILE A 79 -8.24 -15.30 13.89
C ILE A 79 -9.60 -14.68 13.51
N MET A 80 -9.63 -13.44 13.01
CA MET A 80 -10.87 -12.81 12.53
C MET A 80 -11.48 -13.57 11.36
N LEU A 81 -10.66 -13.99 10.39
CA LEU A 81 -11.12 -14.78 9.23
C LEU A 81 -11.70 -16.13 9.68
N ASP A 82 -11.02 -16.85 10.57
CA ASP A 82 -11.51 -18.13 11.10
C ASP A 82 -12.83 -17.96 11.88
N ALA A 83 -12.94 -16.92 12.70
CA ALA A 83 -14.17 -16.61 13.44
C ALA A 83 -15.37 -16.36 12.51
N LEU A 84 -15.18 -15.57 11.45
CA LEU A 84 -16.21 -15.28 10.45
C LEU A 84 -16.62 -16.54 9.66
N ARG A 85 -15.63 -17.37 9.29
CA ARG A 85 -15.87 -18.65 8.60
C ARG A 85 -16.70 -19.59 9.45
N ARG A 86 -16.34 -19.76 10.74
CA ARG A 86 -17.11 -20.60 11.69
C ARG A 86 -18.50 -20.04 11.98
N ALA A 87 -18.65 -18.71 11.93
CA ALA A 87 -19.94 -18.04 12.03
C ALA A 87 -20.79 -18.12 10.73
N SER A 88 -20.34 -18.87 9.72
CA SER A 88 -21.05 -19.13 8.46
C SER A 88 -21.28 -17.88 7.60
N ALA A 89 -20.32 -16.95 7.59
CA ALA A 89 -20.27 -15.91 6.56
C ALA A 89 -20.28 -16.56 5.16
N SER A 90 -20.98 -15.94 4.20
CA SER A 90 -21.10 -16.52 2.85
C SER A 90 -19.84 -16.29 2.02
N ARG A 91 -19.20 -15.14 2.20
CA ARG A 91 -17.96 -14.76 1.51
C ARG A 91 -17.14 -13.85 2.40
N ILE A 92 -15.85 -14.12 2.51
CA ILE A 92 -14.91 -13.39 3.37
C ILE A 92 -13.80 -12.80 2.49
N THR A 93 -13.78 -11.47 2.39
CA THR A 93 -12.71 -10.73 1.70
C THR A 93 -11.73 -10.17 2.73
N ALA A 94 -10.46 -10.58 2.66
CA ALA A 94 -9.39 -9.97 3.44
C ALA A 94 -8.96 -8.66 2.74
N VAL A 95 -9.29 -7.53 3.35
CA VAL A 95 -8.87 -6.20 2.87
C VAL A 95 -7.57 -5.84 3.59
N ILE A 96 -6.46 -5.89 2.87
CA ILE A 96 -5.10 -5.74 3.40
C ILE A 96 -4.43 -4.53 2.72
N PRO A 97 -4.68 -3.29 3.19
CA PRO A 97 -4.16 -2.08 2.56
C PRO A 97 -2.62 -2.05 2.43
N TYR A 98 -1.92 -2.66 3.37
CA TYR A 98 -0.48 -2.92 3.31
C TYR A 98 -0.20 -4.39 3.58
N TYR A 99 0.39 -5.08 2.61
CA TYR A 99 0.78 -6.49 2.71
C TYR A 99 2.21 -6.63 3.28
N GLY A 100 2.30 -6.91 4.57
CA GLY A 100 3.55 -7.23 5.26
C GLY A 100 4.25 -8.45 4.66
N TYR A 101 5.56 -8.54 4.86
CA TYR A 101 6.43 -9.57 4.27
C TYR A 101 6.50 -9.58 2.72
N ALA A 102 5.87 -8.64 2.01
CA ALA A 102 5.90 -8.56 0.54
C ALA A 102 7.30 -8.48 -0.07
N ARG A 103 8.30 -7.98 0.66
CA ARG A 103 9.70 -7.92 0.20
C ARG A 103 10.45 -9.26 0.26
N GLN A 104 9.81 -10.30 0.82
CA GLN A 104 10.33 -11.68 0.90
C GLN A 104 9.51 -12.58 -0.05
N ASP A 105 9.45 -12.18 -1.32
CA ASP A 105 8.67 -12.77 -2.40
C ASP A 105 9.44 -13.82 -3.22
N ARG A 106 10.76 -13.90 -3.06
CA ARG A 106 11.62 -14.87 -3.73
C ARG A 106 12.83 -15.21 -2.89
N LYS A 107 13.51 -16.29 -3.27
CA LYS A 107 14.82 -16.64 -2.72
C LYS A 107 15.89 -15.89 -3.51
N THR A 108 16.67 -15.06 -2.85
CA THR A 108 17.87 -14.43 -3.41
C THR A 108 19.11 -15.28 -3.15
N GLN A 109 19.08 -16.09 -2.09
CA GLN A 109 20.12 -17.04 -1.72
C GLN A 109 19.55 -18.43 -1.40
N GLY A 110 20.43 -19.41 -1.27
CA GLY A 110 20.05 -20.74 -0.80
C GLY A 110 19.46 -20.68 0.62
N ARG A 111 18.45 -21.53 0.88
CA ARG A 111 17.83 -21.74 2.21
C ARG A 111 17.05 -20.55 2.82
N GLU A 112 16.66 -19.58 2.00
CA GLU A 112 15.71 -18.53 2.42
C GLU A 112 14.24 -19.01 2.30
N PRO A 113 13.32 -18.50 3.16
CA PRO A 113 11.89 -18.68 2.98
C PRO A 113 11.35 -17.78 1.87
N ILE A 114 10.16 -18.11 1.35
CA ILE A 114 9.33 -17.17 0.59
C ILE A 114 8.17 -16.77 1.50
N THR A 115 8.45 -15.86 2.44
CA THR A 115 7.52 -15.53 3.51
C THR A 115 6.22 -14.91 2.99
N ALA A 116 6.28 -14.14 1.89
CA ALA A 116 5.07 -13.62 1.25
C ALA A 116 4.11 -14.73 0.80
N LYS A 117 4.64 -15.87 0.30
CA LYS A 117 3.87 -17.06 -0.06
C LYS A 117 3.37 -17.82 1.16
N LEU A 118 4.17 -17.92 2.23
CA LEU A 118 3.71 -18.48 3.50
C LEU A 118 2.49 -17.70 4.03
N VAL A 119 2.58 -16.37 4.05
CA VAL A 119 1.48 -15.50 4.50
C VAL A 119 0.24 -15.70 3.61
N ALA A 120 0.41 -15.82 2.29
CA ALA A 120 -0.70 -16.09 1.37
C ALA A 120 -1.41 -17.42 1.67
N ASN A 121 -0.63 -18.47 1.96
CA ASN A 121 -1.16 -19.77 2.36
C ASN A 121 -1.95 -19.68 3.67
N LEU A 122 -1.43 -18.95 4.66
CA LEU A 122 -2.08 -18.81 5.96
C LEU A 122 -3.42 -18.06 5.84
N ILE A 123 -3.45 -16.94 5.10
CA ILE A 123 -4.68 -16.15 4.86
C ILE A 123 -5.74 -17.00 4.15
N THR A 124 -5.33 -17.73 3.10
CA THR A 124 -6.23 -18.63 2.37
C THR A 124 -6.75 -19.74 3.28
N THR A 125 -5.86 -20.37 4.05
CA THR A 125 -6.22 -21.48 4.95
C THR A 125 -7.16 -21.04 6.07
N ALA A 126 -6.96 -19.84 6.61
CA ALA A 126 -7.80 -19.27 7.66
C ALA A 126 -9.26 -19.03 7.20
N GLY A 127 -9.48 -18.87 5.89
CA GLY A 127 -10.83 -18.80 5.32
C GLY A 127 -11.11 -17.58 4.45
N ALA A 128 -10.10 -16.86 3.98
CA ALA A 128 -10.34 -15.82 2.97
C ALA A 128 -10.81 -16.47 1.65
N ASP A 129 -11.89 -15.95 1.08
CA ASP A 129 -12.37 -16.31 -0.26
C ASP A 129 -11.83 -15.36 -1.34
N ARG A 130 -11.36 -14.18 -0.92
CA ARG A 130 -10.78 -13.14 -1.78
C ARG A 130 -9.81 -12.27 -0.97
N VAL A 131 -8.83 -11.68 -1.65
CA VAL A 131 -7.96 -10.65 -1.09
C VAL A 131 -8.13 -9.34 -1.85
N LEU A 132 -8.21 -8.21 -1.14
CA LEU A 132 -8.16 -6.87 -1.71
C LEU A 132 -6.98 -6.13 -1.10
N THR A 133 -6.01 -5.70 -1.91
CA THR A 133 -4.77 -5.06 -1.43
C THR A 133 -4.35 -3.93 -2.35
N CYS A 134 -3.34 -3.14 -1.98
CA CYS A 134 -2.84 -2.01 -2.79
C CYS A 134 -1.32 -2.07 -2.91
N ASP A 135 -0.80 -1.77 -4.10
CA ASP A 135 0.62 -1.63 -4.44
C ASP A 135 1.54 -2.68 -3.78
N LEU A 136 1.26 -3.96 -4.05
CA LEU A 136 2.15 -5.07 -3.71
C LEU A 136 3.57 -4.78 -4.22
N HIS A 137 4.55 -5.05 -3.35
CA HIS A 137 5.97 -4.87 -3.67
C HIS A 137 6.36 -5.55 -4.98
N ALA A 138 5.85 -6.76 -5.20
CA ALA A 138 5.97 -7.49 -6.45
C ALA A 138 4.58 -7.92 -6.95
N GLY A 139 4.26 -7.58 -8.20
CA GLY A 139 2.96 -7.92 -8.81
C GLY A 139 2.70 -9.42 -8.91
N GLN A 140 3.77 -10.24 -8.89
CA GLN A 140 3.72 -11.71 -8.92
C GLN A 140 3.14 -12.32 -7.65
N ILE A 141 3.08 -11.57 -6.54
CA ILE A 141 2.45 -12.02 -5.29
C ILE A 141 0.98 -12.40 -5.51
N GLN A 142 0.32 -11.83 -6.53
CA GLN A 142 -1.02 -12.26 -6.95
C GLN A 142 -1.08 -13.77 -7.25
N GLY A 143 -0.04 -14.34 -7.87
CA GLY A 143 0.06 -15.76 -8.17
C GLY A 143 0.41 -16.64 -6.96
N PHE A 144 0.57 -16.07 -5.77
CA PHE A 144 0.72 -16.84 -4.53
C PHE A 144 -0.62 -17.27 -3.95
N PHE A 145 -1.72 -16.65 -4.37
CA PHE A 145 -3.08 -16.98 -3.97
C PHE A 145 -3.76 -17.83 -5.05
N ASP A 146 -4.41 -18.90 -4.62
CA ASP A 146 -5.29 -19.71 -5.47
C ASP A 146 -6.73 -19.14 -5.50
N ILE A 147 -7.01 -18.19 -4.61
CA ILE A 147 -8.25 -17.39 -4.53
C ILE A 147 -8.08 -16.07 -5.29
N PRO A 148 -9.17 -15.43 -5.76
CA PRO A 148 -9.10 -14.12 -6.39
C PRO A 148 -8.39 -13.06 -5.52
N LEU A 149 -7.52 -12.28 -6.14
CA LEU A 149 -6.88 -11.13 -5.52
C LEU A 149 -7.08 -9.89 -6.41
N ASP A 150 -7.69 -8.86 -5.84
CA ASP A 150 -7.82 -7.54 -6.46
C ASP A 150 -6.65 -6.66 -5.98
N HIS A 151 -5.75 -6.33 -6.90
CA HIS A 151 -4.55 -5.53 -6.62
C HIS A 151 -4.77 -4.08 -7.09
N LEU A 152 -5.10 -3.21 -6.15
CA LEU A 152 -5.26 -1.78 -6.37
C LEU A 152 -3.91 -1.08 -6.55
N THR A 153 -3.94 0.12 -7.14
CA THR A 153 -2.77 1.00 -7.21
C THR A 153 -3.14 2.42 -6.78
N ALA A 154 -2.26 3.05 -5.99
CA ALA A 154 -2.40 4.42 -5.55
C ALA A 154 -1.76 5.43 -6.52
N ILE A 155 -1.14 4.98 -7.62
CA ILE A 155 -0.50 5.88 -8.60
C ILE A 155 -1.41 7.03 -9.04
N PRO A 156 -2.68 6.80 -9.46
CA PRO A 156 -3.55 7.90 -9.86
C PRO A 156 -3.80 8.90 -8.73
N LEU A 157 -4.11 8.39 -7.53
CA LEU A 157 -4.38 9.19 -6.34
C LEU A 157 -3.19 10.09 -5.95
N LEU A 158 -1.98 9.54 -6.02
CA LEU A 158 -0.74 10.25 -5.71
C LEU A 158 -0.35 11.23 -6.81
N ALA A 159 -0.57 10.88 -8.09
CA ALA A 159 -0.31 11.77 -9.22
C ALA A 159 -1.26 12.97 -9.25
N ASP A 160 -2.55 12.74 -8.99
CA ASP A 160 -3.58 13.78 -8.92
C ASP A 160 -3.23 14.84 -7.87
N TYR A 161 -2.68 14.43 -6.71
CA TYR A 161 -2.20 15.37 -5.71
C TYR A 161 -1.13 16.33 -6.29
N PHE A 162 -0.15 15.82 -7.04
CA PHE A 162 0.89 16.69 -7.61
C PHE A 162 0.36 17.54 -8.76
N LEU A 163 -0.62 17.06 -9.53
CA LEU A 163 -1.32 17.88 -10.53
C LEU A 163 -2.09 19.03 -9.87
N GLU A 164 -2.81 18.76 -8.78
CA GLU A 164 -3.53 19.76 -7.97
C GLU A 164 -2.56 20.77 -7.35
N TYR A 165 -1.43 20.29 -6.80
CA TYR A 165 -0.51 21.10 -6.00
C TYR A 165 0.52 21.88 -6.83
N LEU A 166 1.08 21.28 -7.89
CA LEU A 166 2.11 21.91 -8.73
C LEU A 166 1.54 22.51 -10.02
N GLY A 167 0.31 22.14 -10.40
CA GLY A 167 -0.27 22.43 -11.70
C GLY A 167 0.29 21.53 -12.82
N ALA A 168 -0.22 21.70 -14.03
CA ALA A 168 0.39 21.11 -15.22
C ALA A 168 1.69 21.84 -15.56
N ARG A 169 2.80 21.10 -15.71
CA ARG A 169 4.13 21.66 -15.95
C ARG A 169 4.95 20.75 -16.86
N ASP A 170 5.72 21.35 -17.75
CA ASP A 170 6.63 20.60 -18.64
C ASP A 170 8.00 20.33 -18.00
N ASP A 171 8.29 20.95 -16.85
CA ASP A 171 9.57 20.81 -16.13
C ASP A 171 9.55 19.76 -15.02
N ILE A 172 8.57 18.85 -15.00
CA ILE A 172 8.52 17.72 -14.06
C ILE A 172 9.33 16.55 -14.61
N VAL A 173 10.11 15.92 -13.72
CA VAL A 173 10.74 14.62 -13.95
C VAL A 173 10.37 13.67 -12.83
N VAL A 174 9.87 12.50 -13.18
CA VAL A 174 9.57 11.42 -12.24
C VAL A 174 10.81 10.55 -12.10
N VAL A 175 11.23 10.29 -10.87
CA VAL A 175 12.48 9.60 -10.58
C VAL A 175 12.22 8.28 -9.88
N SER A 176 12.75 7.20 -10.45
CA SER A 176 12.83 5.91 -9.74
C SER A 176 14.05 5.90 -8.82
N PRO A 177 13.88 5.63 -7.51
CA PRO A 177 15.00 5.62 -6.56
C PRO A 177 15.95 4.43 -6.73
N ASP A 178 15.53 3.41 -7.46
CA ASP A 178 16.33 2.26 -7.88
C ASP A 178 15.82 1.65 -9.20
N VAL A 179 16.46 0.60 -9.68
CA VAL A 179 16.09 -0.11 -10.92
C VAL A 179 14.78 -0.90 -10.78
N GLY A 180 14.44 -1.37 -9.57
CA GLY A 180 13.22 -2.14 -9.31
C GLY A 180 11.95 -1.31 -9.47
N GLY A 181 12.00 -0.02 -9.12
CA GLY A 181 10.87 0.91 -9.19
C GLY A 181 10.56 1.48 -10.59
N VAL A 182 11.35 1.17 -11.62
CA VAL A 182 11.28 1.87 -12.92
C VAL A 182 9.92 1.75 -13.60
N VAL A 183 9.28 0.57 -13.52
CA VAL A 183 7.94 0.35 -14.09
C VAL A 183 6.90 1.24 -13.40
N ARG A 184 7.02 1.43 -12.07
CA ARG A 184 6.14 2.29 -11.28
C ARG A 184 6.35 3.76 -11.63
N ALA A 185 7.61 4.20 -11.67
CA ALA A 185 7.97 5.55 -12.06
C ALA A 185 7.47 5.89 -13.48
N ARG A 186 7.55 4.93 -14.42
CA ARG A 186 7.03 5.10 -15.78
C ARG A 186 5.52 5.32 -15.80
N LYS A 187 4.75 4.46 -15.12
CA LYS A 187 3.29 4.63 -15.00
C LYS A 187 2.94 5.98 -14.40
N PHE A 188 3.61 6.37 -13.30
CA PHE A 188 3.40 7.67 -12.67
C PHE A 188 3.73 8.85 -13.61
N ALA A 189 4.80 8.73 -14.40
CA ALA A 189 5.17 9.71 -15.42
C ALA A 189 4.13 9.84 -16.54
N GLU A 190 3.50 8.73 -16.97
CA GLU A 190 2.40 8.76 -17.93
C GLU A 190 1.18 9.51 -17.40
N TYR A 191 0.89 9.40 -16.09
CA TYR A 191 -0.17 10.15 -15.44
C TYR A 191 0.12 11.66 -15.45
N LEU A 192 1.35 12.04 -15.10
CA LEU A 192 1.79 13.44 -15.07
C LEU A 192 2.20 14.03 -16.43
N ARG A 193 2.25 13.21 -17.50
CA ARG A 193 2.87 13.56 -18.80
C ARG A 193 4.30 14.09 -18.65
N ALA A 194 5.06 13.49 -17.75
CA ALA A 194 6.40 13.92 -17.36
C ALA A 194 7.50 13.02 -17.94
N ALA A 195 8.74 13.52 -17.93
CA ALA A 195 9.91 12.69 -18.25
C ALA A 195 10.23 11.72 -17.09
N ILE A 196 11.03 10.68 -17.36
CA ILE A 196 11.53 9.74 -16.34
C ILE A 196 13.04 9.87 -16.17
N ALA A 197 13.51 9.73 -14.93
CA ALA A 197 14.90 9.48 -14.60
C ALA A 197 15.02 8.29 -13.61
N ILE A 198 16.20 7.68 -13.55
CA ILE A 198 16.46 6.48 -12.75
C ILE A 198 17.75 6.69 -11.99
N VAL A 199 17.72 6.39 -10.70
CA VAL A 199 18.90 6.34 -9.85
C VAL A 199 19.47 4.92 -9.90
N ASP A 200 20.63 4.74 -10.53
CA ASP A 200 21.39 3.49 -10.55
C ASP A 200 22.42 3.53 -9.42
N LYS A 201 22.16 2.76 -8.36
CA LYS A 201 23.06 2.63 -7.22
C LYS A 201 24.06 1.51 -7.51
N ARG A 202 25.29 1.86 -7.83
CA ARG A 202 26.38 0.88 -7.99
C ARG A 202 27.15 0.74 -6.69
N ARG A 203 27.33 -0.51 -6.25
CA ARG A 203 28.27 -0.87 -5.19
C ARG A 203 29.56 -1.36 -5.84
N PRO A 204 30.67 -0.59 -5.81
CA PRO A 204 31.97 -1.14 -6.15
C PRO A 204 32.36 -2.09 -5.02
N TYR A 205 32.15 -3.40 -5.22
CA TYR A 205 32.57 -4.43 -4.27
C TYR A 205 34.10 -4.49 -4.09
N GLU A 206 34.83 -3.83 -4.99
CA GLU A 206 36.29 -3.90 -5.12
C GLU A 206 37.03 -2.80 -4.35
N ILE A 207 36.35 -1.80 -3.79
CA ILE A 207 37.01 -0.67 -3.11
C ILE A 207 36.53 -0.57 -1.65
N PRO A 208 37.37 -0.99 -0.68
CA PRO A 208 37.08 -0.76 0.74
C PRO A 208 36.95 0.75 1.01
N ASN A 209 35.94 1.15 1.79
CA ASN A 209 35.69 2.52 2.25
C ASN A 209 35.19 3.55 1.21
N VAL A 210 34.76 3.14 0.01
CA VAL A 210 34.08 4.06 -0.92
C VAL A 210 32.56 3.97 -0.75
N SER A 211 31.95 5.11 -0.43
CA SER A 211 30.50 5.30 -0.40
C SER A 211 29.86 4.96 -1.75
N GLU A 212 28.66 4.39 -1.73
CA GLU A 212 27.87 4.02 -2.91
C GLU A 212 27.87 5.15 -3.98
N VAL A 213 28.27 4.83 -5.22
CA VAL A 213 28.23 5.79 -6.33
C VAL A 213 26.82 5.78 -6.90
N MET A 214 26.18 6.95 -6.93
CA MET A 214 24.82 7.14 -7.43
C MET A 214 24.90 7.74 -8.83
N GLU A 215 24.65 6.91 -9.84
CA GLU A 215 24.47 7.38 -11.21
C GLU A 215 23.01 7.73 -11.46
N ILE A 216 22.75 8.82 -12.19
CA ILE A 216 21.39 9.20 -12.60
C ILE A 216 21.31 9.08 -14.12
N VAL A 217 20.43 8.20 -14.57
CA VAL A 217 20.09 8.03 -15.98
C VAL A 217 18.83 8.84 -16.27
N GLY A 218 18.96 9.85 -17.13
CA GLY A 218 17.90 10.82 -17.43
C GLY A 218 18.29 12.24 -17.00
N ASP A 219 17.65 13.24 -17.60
CA ASP A 219 17.94 14.64 -17.35
C ASP A 219 17.04 15.19 -16.22
N VAL A 220 17.68 15.61 -15.13
CA VAL A 220 17.05 16.19 -13.94
C VAL A 220 17.40 17.66 -13.74
N LYS A 221 18.30 18.21 -14.58
CA LYS A 221 18.81 19.57 -14.41
C LYS A 221 17.71 20.59 -14.67
N ASP A 222 17.60 21.59 -13.82
CA ASP A 222 16.61 22.67 -13.87
C ASP A 222 15.14 22.16 -13.84
N LYS A 223 14.90 20.94 -13.33
CA LYS A 223 13.57 20.31 -13.23
C LYS A 223 13.06 20.18 -11.79
N VAL A 224 11.75 20.03 -11.67
CA VAL A 224 11.06 19.59 -10.45
C VAL A 224 11.07 18.06 -10.44
N ALA A 225 11.82 17.47 -9.52
CA ALA A 225 11.92 16.02 -9.42
C ALA A 225 10.92 15.45 -8.42
N ILE A 226 10.21 14.38 -8.79
CA ILE A 226 9.32 13.63 -7.91
C ILE A 226 9.82 12.20 -7.82
N ILE A 227 10.37 11.82 -6.67
CA ILE A 227 10.81 10.44 -6.43
C ILE A 227 9.59 9.59 -6.06
N VAL A 228 9.39 8.45 -6.72
CA VAL A 228 8.22 7.59 -6.54
C VAL A 228 8.64 6.18 -6.15
N ASP A 229 8.09 5.66 -5.06
CA ASP A 229 8.33 4.28 -4.61
C ASP A 229 7.04 3.60 -4.08
N ASP A 230 7.04 2.29 -3.84
CA ASP A 230 5.92 1.62 -3.15
C ASP A 230 5.97 1.84 -1.64
N ILE A 231 7.17 1.80 -1.05
CA ILE A 231 7.35 1.82 0.41
C ILE A 231 8.47 2.79 0.80
N ILE A 232 8.21 3.67 1.77
CA ILE A 232 9.28 4.35 2.51
C ILE A 232 9.46 3.68 3.87
N ASP A 233 10.55 2.93 4.01
CA ASP A 233 10.91 2.23 5.24
C ASP A 233 11.82 3.07 6.14
N THR A 234 13.14 3.00 5.96
CA THR A 234 14.10 3.77 6.77
C THR A 234 14.43 5.14 6.15
N ALA A 235 13.75 5.49 5.05
CA ALA A 235 13.96 6.69 4.22
C ALA A 235 15.37 6.88 3.61
N GLY A 236 16.33 5.99 3.84
CA GLY A 236 17.71 6.18 3.38
C GLY A 236 17.84 6.30 1.87
N THR A 237 17.16 5.43 1.11
CA THR A 237 17.16 5.47 -0.37
C THR A 237 16.59 6.79 -0.88
N MET A 238 15.44 7.22 -0.36
CA MET A 238 14.78 8.46 -0.77
C MET A 238 15.66 9.69 -0.51
N VAL A 239 16.29 9.77 0.67
CA VAL A 239 17.14 10.90 1.04
C VAL A 239 18.42 10.94 0.19
N ASN A 240 19.05 9.79 -0.05
CA ASN A 240 20.26 9.73 -0.87
C ASN A 240 19.96 10.06 -2.33
N ALA A 241 18.86 9.55 -2.87
CA ALA A 241 18.38 9.91 -4.21
C ALA A 241 18.12 11.42 -4.31
N ALA A 242 17.43 12.01 -3.33
CA ALA A 242 17.14 13.45 -3.32
C ALA A 242 18.41 14.31 -3.33
N LYS A 243 19.44 13.93 -2.56
CA LYS A 243 20.74 14.62 -2.56
C LYS A 243 21.41 14.53 -3.94
N ALA A 244 21.52 13.33 -4.50
CA ALA A 244 22.16 13.12 -5.81
C ALA A 244 21.43 13.88 -6.94
N ILE A 245 20.08 13.95 -6.88
CA ILE A 245 19.26 14.68 -7.85
C ILE A 245 19.52 16.20 -7.77
N LEU A 246 19.63 16.75 -6.55
CA LEU A 246 19.95 18.18 -6.36
C LEU A 246 21.38 18.52 -6.75
N GLU A 247 22.34 17.63 -6.47
CA GLU A 247 23.74 17.78 -6.92
C GLU A 247 23.85 17.84 -8.46
N ARG A 248 22.92 17.19 -9.17
CA ARG A 248 22.79 17.28 -10.64
C ARG A 248 21.98 18.49 -11.14
N GLY A 249 21.62 19.41 -10.25
CA GLY A 249 21.03 20.70 -10.59
C GLY A 249 19.51 20.70 -10.70
N ALA A 250 18.79 19.74 -10.10
CA ALA A 250 17.34 19.85 -9.99
C ALA A 250 16.94 21.08 -9.14
N LYS A 251 15.81 21.72 -9.49
CA LYS A 251 15.30 22.91 -8.76
C LYS A 251 14.82 22.55 -7.36
N VAL A 252 14.12 21.43 -7.24
CA VAL A 252 13.49 20.96 -6.01
C VAL A 252 13.17 19.47 -6.12
N VAL A 253 13.15 18.79 -4.99
CA VAL A 253 12.81 17.37 -4.90
C VAL A 253 11.60 17.15 -4.00
N TYR A 254 10.61 16.45 -4.54
CA TYR A 254 9.48 15.87 -3.84
C TYR A 254 9.65 14.35 -3.78
N ALA A 255 8.95 13.72 -2.85
CA ALA A 255 8.89 12.27 -2.74
C ALA A 255 7.45 11.82 -2.55
N CYS A 256 7.12 10.63 -3.04
CA CYS A 256 5.89 9.96 -2.64
C CYS A 256 6.05 8.44 -2.59
N ALA A 257 5.20 7.82 -1.79
CA ALA A 257 5.02 6.38 -1.81
C ALA A 257 3.64 5.99 -1.32
N THR A 258 3.22 4.78 -1.65
CA THR A 258 1.96 4.26 -1.13
C THR A 258 2.06 3.99 0.36
N HIS A 259 3.09 3.29 0.82
CA HIS A 259 3.14 2.74 2.18
C HIS A 259 4.14 3.47 3.10
N ALA A 260 3.61 4.01 4.19
CA ALA A 260 4.35 4.77 5.20
C ALA A 260 4.95 3.87 6.32
N VAL A 261 5.88 2.97 5.99
CA VAL A 261 6.48 2.08 7.01
C VAL A 261 7.28 2.87 8.05
N LEU A 262 8.11 3.82 7.58
CA LEU A 262 8.79 4.83 8.40
C LEU A 262 9.44 4.25 9.68
N SER A 263 10.29 3.23 9.55
CA SER A 263 10.94 2.56 10.67
C SER A 263 12.33 3.16 10.99
N GLY A 264 12.81 2.88 12.20
CA GLY A 264 14.09 3.40 12.69
C GLY A 264 14.16 4.93 12.58
N ASN A 265 15.25 5.44 12.03
CA ASN A 265 15.52 6.89 11.94
C ASN A 265 14.85 7.55 10.72
N ALA A 266 13.79 6.97 10.15
CA ALA A 266 13.13 7.51 8.97
C ALA A 266 12.68 8.97 9.17
N ILE A 267 12.05 9.27 10.30
CA ILE A 267 11.52 10.60 10.62
C ILE A 267 12.64 11.65 10.72
N GLU A 268 13.71 11.32 11.45
CA GLU A 268 14.89 12.17 11.57
C GLU A 268 15.54 12.42 10.20
N ARG A 269 15.71 11.37 9.39
CA ARG A 269 16.28 11.46 8.05
C ARG A 269 15.45 12.35 7.14
N LEU A 270 14.12 12.20 7.13
CA LEU A 270 13.24 13.02 6.32
C LEU A 270 13.26 14.49 6.75
N ASN A 271 13.23 14.77 8.06
CA ASN A 271 13.35 16.14 8.58
C ASN A 271 14.65 16.81 8.11
N ASN A 272 15.79 16.11 8.24
CA ASN A 272 17.10 16.62 7.87
C ASN A 272 17.41 16.50 6.36
N SER A 273 16.51 15.93 5.57
CA SER A 273 16.70 15.76 4.12
C SER A 273 16.43 17.04 3.34
N PRO A 274 16.93 17.16 2.11
CA PRO A 274 16.58 18.26 1.24
C PRO A 274 15.23 18.05 0.51
N ILE A 275 14.48 17.00 0.84
CA ILE A 275 13.14 16.75 0.27
C ILE A 275 12.20 17.83 0.80
N LYS A 276 11.46 18.47 -0.12
CA LYS A 276 10.52 19.54 0.20
C LYS A 276 9.25 19.00 0.85
N GLU A 277 8.68 17.93 0.29
CA GLU A 277 7.48 17.29 0.80
C GLU A 277 7.48 15.80 0.43
N VAL A 278 6.92 14.99 1.33
CA VAL A 278 6.77 13.54 1.23
C VAL A 278 5.29 13.21 1.29
N LEU A 279 4.71 12.84 0.15
CA LEU A 279 3.31 12.43 0.06
C LEU A 279 3.18 10.91 0.30
N LEU A 280 2.34 10.53 1.25
CA LEU A 280 2.07 9.13 1.59
C LEU A 280 0.57 8.86 1.61
N THR A 281 0.17 7.59 1.62
CA THR A 281 -1.22 7.20 1.90
C THR A 281 -1.39 6.73 3.33
N ASP A 282 -2.64 6.62 3.77
CA ASP A 282 -3.05 6.07 5.07
C ASP A 282 -3.19 4.54 5.07
N THR A 283 -2.59 3.81 4.11
CA THR A 283 -2.53 2.32 4.12
C THR A 283 -1.86 1.75 5.38
N ILE A 284 -0.99 2.52 6.02
CA ILE A 284 -0.39 2.27 7.34
C ILE A 284 -0.76 3.47 8.23
N PRO A 285 -1.21 3.26 9.48
CA PRO A 285 -1.51 4.37 10.37
C PRO A 285 -0.24 5.20 10.66
N LEU A 286 -0.38 6.53 10.65
CA LEU A 286 0.70 7.43 11.02
C LEU A 286 0.52 7.93 12.46
N PRO A 287 1.24 7.34 13.44
CA PRO A 287 1.12 7.74 14.84
C PRO A 287 1.67 9.15 15.05
N ALA A 288 1.22 9.83 16.11
CA ALA A 288 1.44 11.26 16.31
C ALA A 288 2.93 11.64 16.32
N GLU A 289 3.78 10.81 16.93
CA GLU A 289 5.23 10.99 17.03
C GLU A 289 5.97 10.90 15.69
N LYS A 290 5.34 10.30 14.66
CA LYS A 290 5.87 10.22 13.30
C LYS A 290 5.38 11.35 12.39
N ARG A 291 4.50 12.23 12.89
CA ARG A 291 3.97 13.35 12.10
C ARG A 291 4.98 14.49 12.10
N ILE A 292 5.44 14.83 10.90
CA ILE A 292 6.35 15.96 10.65
C ILE A 292 5.75 16.83 9.54
N GLU A 293 6.13 18.10 9.50
CA GLU A 293 5.57 19.09 8.56
C GLU A 293 5.69 18.64 7.09
N LYS A 294 6.81 18.00 6.76
CA LYS A 294 7.13 17.49 5.43
C LYS A 294 6.24 16.34 4.97
N ILE A 295 5.59 15.60 5.88
CA ILE A 295 4.74 14.47 5.52
C ILE A 295 3.31 14.97 5.28
N LYS A 296 2.77 14.65 4.10
CA LYS A 296 1.35 14.82 3.77
C LYS A 296 0.72 13.45 3.55
N ILE A 297 -0.50 13.27 4.05
CA ILE A 297 -1.27 12.05 3.89
C ILE A 297 -2.44 12.32 2.93
N ARG A 298 -2.55 11.53 1.86
CA ARG A 298 -3.74 11.47 1.01
C ARG A 298 -4.47 10.16 1.33
N SER A 299 -5.72 10.28 1.78
CA SER A 299 -6.48 9.09 2.16
C SER A 299 -6.80 8.21 0.95
N ILE A 300 -6.61 6.90 1.09
CA ILE A 300 -6.96 5.88 0.09
C ILE A 300 -8.36 5.29 0.31
N ALA A 301 -9.09 5.75 1.33
CA ALA A 301 -10.37 5.20 1.74
C ALA A 301 -11.39 5.10 0.60
N SER A 302 -11.53 6.16 -0.21
CA SER A 302 -12.48 6.18 -1.33
C SER A 302 -12.17 5.12 -2.40
N LEU A 303 -10.88 4.82 -2.65
CA LEU A 303 -10.48 3.78 -3.60
C LEU A 303 -10.86 2.39 -3.08
N PHE A 304 -10.62 2.11 -1.80
CA PHE A 304 -11.02 0.84 -1.18
C PHE A 304 -12.54 0.71 -1.07
N ALA A 305 -13.24 1.77 -0.69
CA ALA A 305 -14.70 1.81 -0.64
C ALA A 305 -15.31 1.45 -2.00
N GLU A 306 -14.84 2.09 -3.08
CA GLU A 306 -15.33 1.81 -4.43
C GLU A 306 -14.98 0.39 -4.89
N ALA A 307 -13.80 -0.13 -4.55
CA ALA A 307 -13.43 -1.53 -4.82
C ALA A 307 -14.34 -2.52 -4.08
N ILE A 308 -14.59 -2.30 -2.79
CA ILE A 308 -15.51 -3.11 -1.98
C ILE A 308 -16.91 -3.08 -2.58
N ARG A 309 -17.41 -1.90 -2.95
CA ARG A 309 -18.72 -1.74 -3.61
C ARG A 309 -18.80 -2.58 -4.88
N ARG A 310 -17.76 -2.52 -5.73
CA ARG A 310 -17.72 -3.27 -6.99
C ARG A 310 -17.65 -4.78 -6.75
N ILE A 311 -16.81 -5.24 -5.81
CA ILE A 311 -16.72 -6.66 -5.45
C ILE A 311 -18.06 -7.18 -4.92
N HIS A 312 -18.71 -6.41 -4.05
CA HIS A 312 -20.00 -6.76 -3.46
C HIS A 312 -21.10 -6.91 -4.53
N TYR A 313 -21.22 -5.92 -5.42
CA TYR A 313 -22.21 -5.92 -6.49
C TYR A 313 -21.78 -6.67 -7.77
N ASN A 314 -20.68 -7.42 -7.73
CA ASN A 314 -20.11 -8.14 -8.88
C ASN A 314 -19.87 -7.25 -10.13
N LEU A 315 -19.49 -5.99 -9.90
CA LEU A 315 -19.12 -5.05 -10.94
C LEU A 315 -17.62 -5.15 -11.25
N SER A 316 -17.22 -4.70 -12.45
CA SER A 316 -15.81 -4.71 -12.83
C SER A 316 -14.97 -3.78 -11.97
N VAL A 317 -13.98 -4.35 -11.26
CA VAL A 317 -12.97 -3.61 -10.49
C VAL A 317 -11.94 -2.94 -11.41
N SER A 318 -11.66 -3.51 -12.59
CA SER A 318 -10.64 -2.99 -13.51
C SER A 318 -10.94 -1.58 -14.03
N MET A 319 -12.21 -1.17 -14.00
CA MET A 319 -12.63 0.18 -14.36
C MET A 319 -12.10 1.26 -13.40
N LEU A 320 -11.62 0.89 -12.20
CA LEU A 320 -10.99 1.84 -11.26
C LEU A 320 -9.67 2.42 -11.79
N PHE A 321 -9.07 1.78 -12.79
CA PHE A 321 -7.76 2.16 -13.32
C PHE A 321 -7.83 2.75 -14.73
N LYS A 322 -9.02 2.89 -15.31
CA LYS A 322 -9.23 3.52 -16.62
C LYS A 322 -9.44 5.02 -16.44
N ARG A 323 -8.87 5.83 -17.33
CA ARG A 323 -9.21 7.26 -17.39
C ARG A 323 -10.61 7.46 -17.96
N GLU A 324 -11.25 8.57 -17.60
CA GLU A 324 -12.43 9.03 -18.33
C GLU A 324 -12.07 9.17 -19.82
N GLY A 325 -12.71 8.36 -20.68
CA GLY A 325 -12.47 8.33 -22.12
C GLY A 325 -11.61 7.19 -22.65
N GLU A 326 -11.12 6.28 -21.80
CA GLU A 326 -10.46 5.04 -22.24
C GLU A 326 -11.47 3.88 -22.24
N GLU A 327 -11.78 3.32 -23.43
CA GLU A 327 -12.72 2.20 -23.63
C GLU A 327 -12.26 0.89 -22.96
#